data_AF-A0A150GUG0-F1
#
_entry.id   AF-A0A150GUG0-F1
#
_cell.length_a   1.000
_cell.length_b   1.000
_cell.length_c   1.000
_cell.angle_alpha   90.00
_cell.angle_beta   90.00
_cell.angle_gamma   90.00
#
_symmetry.space_group_name_H-M   'P 1'
#
loop_
_entity.id
_entity.type
_entity.pdbx_description
1 polymer ?
#
loop_
_entity_poly.entity_id
_entity_poly.type
_entity_poly.pdbx_seq_one_letter_code
_entity_poly.pdbx_strand_id
1 'polypeptide(L)'
;MSAVCSSRRFGSGGDFEGSWVRATGPDTLARSPNFYVHCPARTDPTAAPPGSDSLMVLLPVANIQQILRSQEAERRRGSPLAGLAGSLSAAADAAVSGGGSSPSASSSSGGSGGEVDYRSLVAAGREAVLRSFAEAGMPDLKRHIVDELVIDPVEWRERYGLAHGAAFGLSHGLNQLSVFRPGISDKQVRGLYHVGASTRPGNGVPLAMISADLAVARVMQDVGAGVV
;
A
#
# COMPACT_ATOMS: atom_id res chain seq x y z
N MET A 1 -19.51 9.22 -29.81
CA MET A 1 -19.83 7.80 -29.58
C MET A 1 -20.13 7.64 -28.10
N SER A 2 -21.42 7.58 -27.73
CA SER A 2 -21.86 7.52 -26.33
C SER A 2 -21.79 6.07 -25.85
N ALA A 3 -20.83 5.77 -24.99
CA ALA A 3 -20.79 4.52 -24.23
C ALA A 3 -21.09 4.89 -22.77
N VAL A 4 -22.25 4.45 -22.28
CA VAL A 4 -22.64 4.51 -20.87
C VAL A 4 -21.55 3.82 -20.03
N CYS A 5 -20.92 4.59 -19.13
CA CYS A 5 -19.88 4.09 -18.24
C CYS A 5 -20.51 3.67 -16.90
N SER A 6 -20.98 2.41 -16.86
CA SER A 6 -20.87 1.61 -15.64
C SER A 6 -19.37 1.42 -15.37
N SER A 7 -18.95 1.50 -14.10
CA SER A 7 -17.62 1.14 -13.63
C SER A 7 -17.21 -0.23 -14.19
N ARG A 8 -16.52 -0.24 -15.32
CA ARG A 8 -16.12 -1.48 -15.98
C ARG A 8 -14.89 -2.02 -15.27
N ARG A 9 -15.10 -3.06 -14.47
CA ARG A 9 -14.04 -3.94 -13.97
C ARG A 9 -13.42 -4.61 -15.20
N PHE A 10 -12.19 -4.24 -15.56
CA PHE A 10 -11.43 -4.99 -16.55
C PHE A 10 -10.90 -6.26 -15.87
N GLY A 11 -11.46 -7.39 -16.25
CA GLY A 11 -11.11 -8.70 -15.70
C GLY A 11 -12.00 -9.78 -16.30
N SER A 12 -11.83 -10.10 -17.58
CA SER A 12 -12.43 -11.30 -18.16
C SER A 12 -11.45 -12.48 -18.06
N GLY A 13 -11.77 -13.47 -17.22
CA GLY A 13 -11.39 -14.86 -17.47
C GLY A 13 -10.01 -15.38 -17.03
N GLY A 14 -9.33 -14.75 -16.08
CA GLY A 14 -8.06 -15.24 -15.51
C GLY A 14 -8.11 -15.31 -13.98
N ASP A 15 -7.31 -16.20 -13.39
CA ASP A 15 -7.16 -16.49 -11.94
C ASP A 15 -7.44 -15.28 -11.03
N PHE A 16 -8.70 -15.18 -10.59
CA PHE A 16 -9.15 -14.09 -9.73
C PHE A 16 -8.41 -14.11 -8.40
N GLU A 17 -8.14 -15.28 -7.82
CA GLU A 17 -7.42 -15.40 -6.56
C GLU A 17 -5.97 -14.96 -6.69
N GLY A 18 -5.28 -15.40 -7.76
CA GLY A 18 -3.91 -14.99 -8.07
C GLY A 18 -3.76 -13.48 -8.26
N SER A 19 -4.79 -12.79 -8.74
CA SER A 19 -4.77 -11.33 -8.91
C SER A 19 -4.83 -10.53 -7.60
N TRP A 20 -5.25 -11.16 -6.48
CA TRP A 20 -5.24 -10.53 -5.15
C TRP A 20 -3.89 -10.68 -4.45
N VAL A 21 -3.01 -11.54 -4.96
CA VAL A 21 -1.64 -11.66 -4.47
C VAL A 21 -0.88 -10.40 -4.86
N ARG A 22 -0.36 -9.70 -3.85
CA ARG A 22 0.45 -8.51 -4.08
C ARG A 22 1.80 -8.91 -4.63
N ALA A 23 2.05 -8.58 -5.90
CA ALA A 23 3.31 -8.85 -6.56
C ALA A 23 4.48 -8.24 -5.77
N THR A 24 5.48 -9.05 -5.46
CA THR A 24 6.72 -8.64 -4.78
C THR A 24 7.89 -8.47 -5.75
N GLY A 25 7.69 -8.83 -7.02
CA GLY A 25 8.65 -8.75 -8.12
C GLY A 25 7.98 -9.04 -9.47
N PRO A 26 8.69 -8.83 -10.60
CA PRO A 26 8.13 -9.05 -11.94
C PRO A 26 7.62 -10.47 -12.21
N ASP A 27 8.29 -11.45 -11.63
CA ASP A 27 8.01 -12.89 -11.72
C ASP A 27 6.76 -13.32 -10.93
N THR A 28 6.41 -12.55 -9.89
CA THR A 28 5.22 -12.78 -9.06
C THR A 28 4.01 -11.97 -9.50
N LEU A 29 4.17 -11.11 -10.51
CA LEU A 29 3.06 -10.34 -11.08
C LEU A 29 2.18 -11.25 -11.94
N ALA A 30 0.87 -11.29 -11.63
CA ALA A 30 -0.09 -12.05 -12.40
C ALA A 30 -0.07 -11.63 -13.89
N ARG A 31 -0.20 -12.61 -14.79
CA ARG A 31 -0.21 -12.38 -16.25
C ARG A 31 -1.32 -11.40 -16.69
N SER A 32 -2.45 -11.46 -16.00
CA SER A 32 -3.62 -10.59 -16.18
C SER A 32 -4.00 -10.02 -14.81
N PRO A 33 -3.30 -8.96 -14.34
CA PRO A 33 -3.54 -8.43 -13.02
C PRO A 33 -4.86 -7.65 -12.99
N ASN A 34 -5.52 -7.65 -11.83
CA ASN A 34 -6.64 -6.73 -11.59
C ASN A 34 -6.09 -5.35 -11.25
N PHE A 35 -6.56 -4.33 -11.96
CA PHE A 35 -6.22 -2.93 -11.69
C PHE A 35 -7.44 -2.04 -11.88
N TYR A 36 -7.37 -0.86 -11.29
CA TYR A 36 -8.40 0.15 -11.40
C TYR A 36 -8.00 1.21 -12.42
N VAL A 37 -8.96 1.69 -13.20
CA VAL A 37 -8.79 2.78 -14.17
C VAL A 37 -9.81 3.87 -13.86
N HIS A 38 -9.33 5.10 -13.79
CA HIS A 38 -10.16 6.30 -13.66
C HIS A 38 -9.90 7.24 -14.83
N CYS A 39 -10.98 7.72 -15.45
CA CYS A 39 -10.96 8.61 -16.60
C CYS A 39 -11.69 9.92 -16.24
N PRO A 40 -11.07 10.83 -15.47
CA PRO A 40 -11.76 12.02 -14.97
C PRO A 40 -12.30 12.92 -16.09
N ALA A 41 -11.66 12.95 -17.27
CA ALA A 41 -12.13 13.74 -18.42
C ALA A 41 -13.54 13.38 -18.89
N ARG A 42 -14.06 12.20 -18.49
CA ARG A 42 -15.43 11.76 -18.81
C ARG A 42 -16.49 12.49 -18.01
N THR A 43 -16.17 12.93 -16.80
CA THR A 43 -17.08 13.68 -15.92
C THR A 43 -16.72 15.16 -15.87
N ASP A 44 -15.43 15.48 -15.96
CA ASP A 44 -14.90 16.83 -15.93
C ASP A 44 -14.04 17.09 -17.18
N PRO A 45 -14.58 17.74 -18.22
CA PRO A 45 -13.84 18.03 -19.45
C PRO A 45 -12.58 18.88 -19.24
N THR A 46 -12.42 19.55 -18.09
CA THR A 46 -11.22 20.34 -17.78
C THR A 46 -10.03 19.47 -17.34
N ALA A 47 -10.28 18.18 -17.03
CA ALA A 47 -9.25 17.24 -16.60
C ALA A 47 -8.33 16.75 -17.74
N ALA A 48 -8.58 17.12 -19.00
CA ALA A 48 -7.69 16.85 -20.14
C ALA A 48 -7.82 17.96 -21.21
N PRO A 49 -6.78 18.19 -22.04
CA PRO A 49 -6.91 19.08 -23.20
C PRO A 49 -8.01 18.62 -24.18
N PRO A 50 -8.59 19.55 -24.97
CA PRO A 50 -9.61 19.19 -25.96
C PRO A 50 -9.14 18.08 -26.90
N GLY A 51 -9.98 17.06 -27.09
CA GLY A 51 -9.67 15.89 -27.94
C GLY A 51 -8.75 14.84 -27.29
N SER A 52 -8.35 15.04 -26.03
CA SER A 52 -7.54 14.08 -25.26
C SER A 52 -8.34 13.48 -24.08
N ASP A 53 -7.78 12.47 -23.42
CA ASP A 53 -8.28 11.89 -22.17
C ASP A 53 -7.14 11.89 -21.15
N SER A 54 -7.46 11.88 -19.86
CA SER A 54 -6.50 11.66 -18.78
C SER A 54 -6.86 10.35 -18.09
N LEU A 55 -5.89 9.47 -17.92
CA LEU A 55 -6.09 8.15 -17.33
C LEU A 55 -5.25 8.04 -16.06
N MET A 56 -5.89 7.65 -14.96
CA MET A 56 -5.20 7.19 -13.75
C MET A 56 -5.39 5.69 -13.63
N VAL A 57 -4.27 4.95 -13.55
CA VAL A 57 -4.27 3.51 -13.36
C VAL A 57 -3.69 3.18 -11.99
N LEU A 58 -4.41 2.37 -11.21
CA LEU A 58 -3.96 1.87 -9.91
C LEU A 58 -3.78 0.35 -9.96
N LEU A 59 -2.52 -0.08 -9.95
CA LEU A 59 -2.12 -1.48 -9.92
C LEU A 59 -1.68 -1.86 -8.49
N PRO A 60 -2.34 -2.84 -7.83
CA PRO A 60 -1.94 -3.28 -6.50
C PRO A 60 -0.61 -4.03 -6.54
N VAL A 61 0.37 -3.52 -5.81
CA VAL A 61 1.69 -4.16 -5.62
C VAL A 61 2.02 -4.28 -4.13
N ALA A 62 2.98 -5.13 -3.79
CA ALA A 62 3.49 -5.22 -2.43
C ALA A 62 4.16 -3.91 -2.03
N ASN A 63 4.04 -3.53 -0.75
CA ASN A 63 4.76 -2.37 -0.22
C ASN A 63 6.20 -2.74 0.15
N ILE A 64 7.00 -1.73 0.54
CA ILE A 64 8.45 -1.90 0.81
C ILE A 64 8.68 -3.02 1.83
N GLN A 65 7.92 -3.03 2.93
CA GLN A 65 8.06 -4.01 3.99
C GLN A 65 7.70 -5.44 3.54
N GLN A 66 6.68 -5.57 2.70
CA GLN A 66 6.24 -6.85 2.17
C GLN A 66 7.29 -7.47 1.24
N ILE A 67 7.92 -6.65 0.38
CA ILE A 67 8.98 -7.12 -0.51
C ILE A 67 10.22 -7.56 0.30
N LEU A 68 10.65 -6.76 1.27
CA LEU A 68 11.77 -7.14 2.14
C LEU A 68 11.52 -8.45 2.90
N ARG A 69 10.31 -8.65 3.41
CA ARG A 69 9.92 -9.92 4.06
C ARG A 69 9.96 -11.09 3.10
N SER A 70 9.52 -10.89 1.85
CA SER A 70 9.56 -11.92 0.80
C SER A 70 11.00 -12.32 0.47
N GLN A 71 11.89 -11.33 0.27
CA GLN A 71 13.31 -11.56 0.00
C GLN A 71 14.00 -12.29 1.15
N GLU A 72 13.71 -11.90 2.40
CA GLU A 72 14.26 -12.57 3.58
C GLU A 72 13.76 -14.01 3.71
N ALA A 73 12.48 -14.28 3.44
CA ALA A 73 11.93 -15.63 3.44
C ALA A 73 12.60 -16.51 2.38
N GLU A 74 12.87 -15.96 1.19
CA GLU A 74 13.55 -16.68 0.12
C GLU A 74 15.01 -16.97 0.47
N ARG A 75 15.73 -15.97 1.00
CA ARG A 75 17.10 -16.13 1.50
C ARG A 75 17.19 -17.21 2.58
N ARG A 76 16.19 -17.29 3.46
CA ARG A 76 16.09 -18.35 4.47
C ARG A 76 15.86 -19.70 3.83
N ARG A 77 14.96 -19.84 2.84
CA ARG A 77 14.73 -21.11 2.12
C ARG A 77 15.95 -21.60 1.36
N GLY A 78 16.72 -20.68 0.76
CA GLY A 78 17.97 -21.01 0.05
C GLY A 78 19.19 -21.23 0.95
N SER A 79 19.09 -20.99 2.27
CA SER A 79 20.21 -21.17 3.19
C SER A 79 20.44 -22.67 3.48
N PRO A 80 21.68 -23.18 3.42
CA PRO A 80 21.99 -24.55 3.82
C PRO A 80 21.66 -24.85 5.30
N LEU A 81 21.52 -23.82 6.14
CA LEU A 81 21.10 -23.93 7.55
C LEU A 81 19.58 -24.02 7.74
N ALA A 82 18.77 -23.84 6.69
CA ALA A 82 17.31 -23.93 6.78
C ALA A 82 16.83 -25.32 7.19
N GLY A 83 17.51 -26.37 6.69
CA GLY A 83 17.26 -27.75 7.09
C GLY A 83 17.62 -28.02 8.56
N LEU A 84 18.65 -27.34 9.09
CA LEU A 84 19.06 -27.45 10.49
C LEU A 84 18.09 -26.70 11.42
N ALA A 85 17.62 -25.51 11.04
CA ALA A 85 16.61 -24.77 11.80
C ALA A 85 15.25 -25.51 11.84
N GLY A 86 14.86 -26.18 10.75
CA GLY A 86 13.68 -27.05 10.74
C GLY A 86 13.80 -28.24 11.70
N SER A 87 14.99 -28.87 11.76
CA SER A 87 15.27 -29.96 12.69
C SER A 87 15.32 -29.52 14.16
N LEU A 88 15.76 -28.28 14.42
CA LEU A 88 15.78 -27.70 15.77
C LEU A 88 14.41 -27.19 16.22
N SER A 89 13.55 -26.71 15.32
CA SER A 89 12.15 -26.38 15.64
C SER A 89 11.35 -27.63 16.00
N ALA A 90 11.53 -28.73 15.25
CA ALA A 90 10.92 -30.03 15.57
C ALA A 90 11.44 -30.60 16.90
N ALA A 91 12.70 -30.32 17.26
CA ALA A 91 13.27 -30.69 18.56
C ALA A 91 12.83 -29.77 19.72
N ALA A 92 12.53 -28.50 19.44
CA ALA A 92 12.07 -27.52 20.43
C ALA A 92 10.58 -27.71 20.79
N ASP A 93 9.73 -28.13 19.84
CA ASP A 93 8.32 -28.48 20.13
C ASP A 93 8.19 -29.78 20.96
N ALA A 94 9.23 -30.60 21.03
CA ALA A 94 9.30 -31.76 21.92
C ALA A 94 9.76 -31.40 23.36
N ALA A 95 10.20 -30.17 23.61
CA ALA A 95 10.78 -29.78 24.88
C ALA A 95 10.48 -28.31 25.24
N VAL A 96 9.24 -28.01 25.65
CA VAL A 96 8.96 -26.92 26.62
C VAL A 96 7.68 -27.27 27.40
N SER A 97 7.89 -27.88 28.56
CA SER A 97 7.07 -27.71 29.76
C SER A 97 8.02 -27.17 30.83
N GLY A 98 7.80 -25.93 31.28
CA GLY A 98 8.63 -25.27 32.29
C GLY A 98 8.95 -23.83 31.93
N GLY A 99 8.46 -22.89 32.73
CA GLY A 99 8.53 -21.45 32.48
C GLY A 99 9.83 -20.77 32.91
N GLY A 100 9.84 -19.43 32.73
CA GLY A 100 10.74 -18.52 33.45
C GLY A 100 11.49 -17.51 32.59
N SER A 101 10.97 -16.28 32.62
CA SER A 101 11.68 -14.98 32.70
C SER A 101 12.63 -14.50 31.57
N SER A 102 12.28 -13.32 31.06
CA SER A 102 13.10 -12.41 30.24
C SER A 102 14.48 -12.12 30.86
N PRO A 103 15.46 -11.73 30.03
CA PRO A 103 15.91 -10.35 30.11
C PRO A 103 16.16 -9.66 28.76
N SER A 104 16.02 -8.35 28.81
CA SER A 104 16.40 -7.34 27.83
C SER A 104 17.92 -7.18 27.72
N ALA A 105 18.44 -7.00 26.49
CA ALA A 105 19.51 -6.04 26.22
C ALA A 105 19.69 -5.82 24.72
N SER A 106 19.75 -4.54 24.37
CA SER A 106 20.11 -3.96 23.08
C SER A 106 21.54 -4.30 22.64
N SER A 107 21.75 -4.49 21.34
CA SER A 107 22.93 -3.95 20.69
C SER A 107 22.67 -3.69 19.21
N SER A 108 22.95 -2.45 18.84
CA SER A 108 23.06 -1.90 17.50
C SER A 108 24.12 -2.62 16.68
N SER A 109 23.79 -3.03 15.47
CA SER A 109 24.77 -3.10 14.38
C SER A 109 24.07 -2.78 13.05
N GLY A 110 24.52 -1.69 12.43
CA GLY A 110 24.12 -1.31 11.09
C GLY A 110 24.80 -2.20 10.05
N GLY A 111 24.12 -2.38 8.91
CA GLY A 111 24.71 -2.97 7.71
C GLY A 111 23.70 -3.64 6.78
N SER A 112 23.40 -2.99 5.65
CA SER A 112 22.61 -3.46 4.49
C SER A 112 21.09 -3.59 4.67
N GLY A 113 20.39 -2.46 4.77
CA GLY A 113 18.96 -2.45 4.45
C GLY A 113 18.81 -2.73 2.95
N GLY A 114 18.27 -3.90 2.59
CA GLY A 114 18.03 -4.26 1.19
C GLY A 114 17.24 -3.14 0.50
N GLU A 115 17.79 -2.60 -0.58
CA GLU A 115 17.07 -1.63 -1.40
C GLU A 115 16.07 -2.39 -2.27
N VAL A 116 14.81 -1.95 -2.28
CA VAL A 116 13.76 -2.59 -3.07
C VAL A 116 13.73 -1.95 -4.45
N ASP A 117 14.08 -2.71 -5.49
CA ASP A 117 13.96 -2.26 -6.87
C ASP A 117 12.51 -2.35 -7.37
N TYR A 118 11.79 -1.23 -7.32
CA TYR A 118 10.46 -1.13 -7.94
C TYR A 118 10.50 -0.90 -9.44
N ARG A 119 11.65 -0.49 -10.01
CA ARG A 119 11.73 -0.10 -11.43
C ARG A 119 11.37 -1.25 -12.35
N SER A 120 11.88 -2.45 -12.05
CA SER A 120 11.57 -3.66 -12.80
C SER A 120 10.10 -4.08 -12.64
N LEU A 121 9.54 -3.97 -11.44
CA LEU A 121 8.12 -4.25 -11.17
C LEU A 121 7.18 -3.26 -11.86
N VAL A 122 7.53 -1.97 -11.87
CA VAL A 122 6.82 -0.92 -12.59
C VAL A 122 6.80 -1.21 -14.10
N ALA A 123 7.96 -1.55 -14.68
CA ALA A 123 8.05 -1.88 -16.09
C ALA A 123 7.17 -3.09 -16.46
N ALA A 124 7.19 -4.16 -15.64
CA ALA A 124 6.34 -5.33 -15.83
C ALA A 124 4.85 -4.99 -15.68
N GLY A 125 4.50 -4.19 -14.66
CA GLY A 125 3.14 -3.71 -14.41
C GLY A 125 2.58 -2.90 -15.57
N ARG A 126 3.39 -1.97 -16.10
CA ARG A 126 3.04 -1.14 -17.25
C ARG A 126 2.70 -1.98 -18.49
N GLU A 127 3.55 -2.95 -18.83
CA GLU A 127 3.30 -3.82 -19.98
C GLU A 127 2.10 -4.75 -19.74
N ALA A 128 1.84 -5.19 -18.51
CA ALA A 128 0.63 -5.95 -18.17
C ALA A 128 -0.64 -5.11 -18.35
N VAL A 129 -0.64 -3.85 -17.88
CA VAL A 129 -1.75 -2.90 -18.07
C VAL A 129 -2.02 -2.66 -19.56
N LEU A 130 -0.97 -2.35 -20.35
CA LEU A 130 -1.10 -2.11 -21.78
C LEU A 130 -1.65 -3.34 -22.53
N ARG A 131 -1.23 -4.54 -22.14
CA ARG A 131 -1.76 -5.79 -22.69
C ARG A 131 -3.26 -5.93 -22.38
N SER A 132 -3.67 -5.65 -21.14
CA SER A 132 -5.09 -5.70 -20.76
C SER A 132 -5.94 -4.67 -21.53
N PHE A 133 -5.41 -3.47 -21.79
CA PHE A 133 -6.08 -2.52 -22.69
C PHE A 133 -6.16 -3.03 -24.13
N ALA A 134 -5.11 -3.68 -24.63
CA ALA A 134 -5.12 -4.26 -25.97
C ALA A 134 -6.19 -5.36 -26.12
N GLU A 135 -6.25 -6.28 -25.16
CA GLU A 135 -7.26 -7.35 -25.07
C GLU A 135 -8.68 -6.76 -24.94
N ALA A 136 -8.82 -5.61 -24.30
CA ALA A 136 -10.06 -4.85 -24.18
C ALA A 136 -10.50 -4.09 -25.44
N GLY A 137 -9.73 -4.16 -26.54
CA GLY A 137 -10.04 -3.47 -27.80
C GLY A 137 -9.36 -2.11 -27.97
N MET A 138 -8.37 -1.77 -27.14
CA MET A 138 -7.51 -0.59 -27.27
C MET A 138 -6.04 -1.00 -27.55
N PRO A 139 -5.75 -1.69 -28.67
CA PRO A 139 -4.44 -2.28 -28.96
C PRO A 139 -3.32 -1.26 -29.13
N ASP A 140 -3.69 -0.01 -29.35
CA ASP A 140 -2.81 1.06 -29.74
C ASP A 140 -2.65 2.13 -28.65
N LEU A 141 -3.11 1.88 -27.42
CA LEU A 141 -3.02 2.85 -26.33
C LEU A 141 -1.58 3.38 -26.15
N LYS A 142 -0.57 2.50 -26.26
CA LYS A 142 0.86 2.86 -26.11
C LYS A 142 1.31 3.98 -27.05
N ARG A 143 0.74 4.10 -28.26
CA ARG A 143 1.10 5.18 -29.21
C ARG A 143 0.44 6.52 -28.91
N HIS A 144 -0.59 6.53 -28.06
CA HIS A 144 -1.35 7.73 -27.70
C HIS A 144 -0.95 8.32 -26.35
N ILE A 145 0.00 7.69 -25.64
CA ILE A 145 0.54 8.23 -24.40
C ILE A 145 1.44 9.42 -24.75
N VAL A 146 0.96 10.63 -24.42
CA VAL A 146 1.71 11.88 -24.62
C VAL A 146 2.61 12.18 -23.43
N ASP A 147 2.13 11.91 -22.22
CA ASP A 147 2.86 12.10 -20.97
C ASP A 147 2.50 10.95 -19.99
N GLU A 148 3.45 10.57 -19.14
CA GLU A 148 3.28 9.48 -18.18
C GLU A 148 4.00 9.81 -16.86
N LEU A 149 3.23 9.82 -15.77
CA LEU A 149 3.75 9.92 -14.40
C LEU A 149 3.51 8.60 -13.68
N VAL A 150 4.57 8.04 -13.10
CA VAL A 150 4.48 6.86 -12.25
C VAL A 150 4.82 7.25 -10.81
N ILE A 151 3.98 6.82 -9.87
CA ILE A 151 4.21 6.99 -8.42
C ILE A 151 4.21 5.59 -7.79
N ASP A 152 5.39 5.11 -7.45
CA ASP A 152 5.59 3.82 -6.80
C ASP A 152 5.67 3.95 -5.26
N PRO A 153 5.72 2.85 -4.49
CA PRO A 153 5.81 2.91 -3.03
C PRO A 153 7.03 3.66 -2.46
N VAL A 154 8.14 3.74 -3.20
CA VAL A 154 9.31 4.52 -2.77
C VAL A 154 8.99 6.01 -2.88
N GLU A 155 8.44 6.43 -4.01
CA GLU A 155 7.98 7.81 -4.23
C GLU A 155 6.88 8.20 -3.22
N TRP A 156 5.93 7.30 -2.93
CA TRP A 156 4.91 7.53 -1.90
C TRP A 156 5.49 7.81 -0.52
N ARG A 157 6.56 7.08 -0.15
CA ARG A 157 7.26 7.27 1.12
C ARG A 157 8.00 8.61 1.14
N GLU A 158 8.73 8.92 0.07
CA GLU A 158 9.62 10.08 0.01
C GLU A 158 8.86 11.39 -0.12
N ARG A 159 7.84 11.43 -0.98
CA ARG A 159 7.06 12.63 -1.24
C ARG A 159 6.02 12.93 -0.17
N TYR A 160 5.42 11.90 0.43
CA TYR A 160 4.27 12.05 1.33
C TYR A 160 4.50 11.51 2.75
N GLY A 161 5.72 11.04 3.07
CA GLY A 161 6.03 10.49 4.38
C GLY A 161 5.26 9.21 4.73
N LEU A 162 4.74 8.49 3.72
CA LEU A 162 3.92 7.31 3.94
C LEU A 162 4.78 6.13 4.42
N ALA A 163 4.51 5.65 5.63
CA ALA A 163 5.21 4.50 6.20
C ALA A 163 5.16 3.29 5.26
N HIS A 164 6.35 2.77 4.92
CA HIS A 164 6.55 1.65 3.99
C HIS A 164 5.99 1.87 2.56
N GLY A 165 5.62 3.10 2.18
CA GLY A 165 5.01 3.38 0.88
C GLY A 165 3.55 2.94 0.75
N ALA A 166 2.84 2.76 1.86
CA ALA A 166 1.45 2.30 1.84
C ALA A 166 0.48 3.44 1.49
N ALA A 167 -0.04 3.45 0.26
CA ALA A 167 -0.95 4.49 -0.25
C ALA A 167 -2.22 4.71 0.59
N PHE A 168 -2.71 3.67 1.28
CA PHE A 168 -3.91 3.73 2.13
C PHE A 168 -3.61 3.64 3.64
N GLY A 169 -2.35 3.82 4.03
CA GLY A 169 -1.93 3.79 5.43
C GLY A 169 -2.19 2.44 6.12
N LEU A 170 -2.72 2.50 7.34
CA LEU A 170 -2.98 1.35 8.21
C LEU A 170 -4.05 0.40 7.61
N SER A 171 -3.70 -0.88 7.48
CA SER A 171 -4.54 -1.94 6.88
C SER A 171 -5.81 -2.24 7.67
N HIS A 172 -6.92 -2.56 7.00
CA HIS A 172 -8.20 -2.88 7.65
C HIS A 172 -8.25 -4.31 8.25
N GLY A 173 -7.39 -4.61 9.22
CA GLY A 173 -7.47 -5.82 10.04
C GLY A 173 -8.42 -5.63 11.23
N LEU A 174 -8.93 -6.74 11.81
CA LEU A 174 -9.82 -6.72 12.98
C LEU A 174 -9.18 -6.03 14.21
N ASN A 175 -7.86 -6.06 14.31
CA ASN A 175 -7.06 -5.34 15.31
C ASN A 175 -6.79 -3.86 14.97
N GLN A 176 -7.30 -3.34 13.85
CA GLN A 176 -7.20 -1.93 13.43
C GLN A 176 -8.57 -1.25 13.25
N LEU A 177 -9.62 -1.86 13.83
CA LEU A 177 -10.88 -1.17 14.13
C LEU A 177 -10.60 0.03 15.05
N SER A 178 -11.36 1.11 14.88
CA SER A 178 -11.08 2.48 15.35
C SER A 178 -10.61 2.65 16.80
N VAL A 179 -10.75 1.64 17.67
CA VAL A 179 -10.29 1.63 19.05
C VAL A 179 -8.76 1.49 19.19
N PHE A 180 -8.04 0.94 18.21
CA PHE A 180 -6.57 0.75 18.32
C PHE A 180 -5.73 1.77 17.53
N ARG A 181 -6.38 2.71 16.84
CA ARG A 181 -5.68 3.80 16.14
C ARG A 181 -5.17 4.85 17.14
N PRO A 182 -4.10 5.61 16.80
CA PRO A 182 -3.66 6.76 17.59
C PRO A 182 -4.83 7.68 17.95
N GLY A 183 -4.82 8.18 19.19
CA GLY A 183 -5.76 9.20 19.62
C GLY A 183 -5.50 10.54 18.97
N ILE A 184 -6.52 11.39 19.00
CA ILE A 184 -6.45 12.76 18.49
C ILE A 184 -5.39 13.55 19.26
N SER A 185 -5.25 13.34 20.57
CA SER A 185 -4.16 13.91 21.37
C SER A 185 -3.10 12.86 21.69
N ASP A 186 -1.84 13.30 21.70
CA ASP A 186 -0.75 12.48 22.20
C ASP A 186 -0.79 12.38 23.74
N LYS A 187 -0.42 11.21 24.27
CA LYS A 187 -0.47 10.96 25.73
C LYS A 187 0.79 11.39 26.46
N GLN A 188 1.91 11.54 25.75
CA GLN A 188 3.23 11.85 26.29
C GLN A 188 3.59 13.32 26.09
N VAL A 189 3.16 13.92 24.98
CA VAL A 189 3.47 15.30 24.61
C VAL A 189 2.21 16.17 24.69
N ARG A 190 2.18 17.07 25.68
CA ARG A 190 1.08 18.03 25.83
C ARG A 190 1.06 19.01 24.64
N GLY A 191 -0.12 19.23 24.07
CA GLY A 191 -0.30 20.15 22.94
C GLY A 191 0.06 19.54 21.57
N LEU A 192 0.37 18.24 21.52
CA LEU A 192 0.56 17.51 20.28
C LEU A 192 -0.74 16.80 19.88
N TYR A 193 -1.19 17.02 18.65
CA TYR A 193 -2.41 16.44 18.09
C TYR A 193 -2.12 15.71 16.78
N HIS A 194 -2.84 14.61 16.57
CA HIS A 194 -2.77 13.81 15.37
C HIS A 194 -4.02 14.03 14.51
N VAL A 195 -3.82 14.13 13.20
CA VAL A 195 -4.88 14.34 12.21
C VAL A 195 -4.63 13.52 10.96
N GLY A 196 -5.70 13.12 10.26
CA GLY A 196 -5.63 12.48 8.95
C GLY A 196 -5.96 10.99 8.98
N ALA A 197 -5.71 10.32 7.85
CA ALA A 197 -6.17 8.95 7.60
C ALA A 197 -5.62 7.91 8.61
N SER A 198 -4.40 8.11 9.10
CA SER A 198 -3.75 7.20 10.05
C SER A 198 -4.24 7.36 11.49
N THR A 199 -5.07 8.36 11.78
CA THR A 199 -5.61 8.67 13.10
C THR A 199 -7.06 8.20 13.21
N ARG A 200 -7.65 8.22 14.41
CA ARG A 200 -9.12 8.11 14.54
C ARG A 200 -9.81 9.24 13.76
N PRO A 201 -10.90 8.97 13.02
CA PRO A 201 -11.70 7.73 12.99
C PRO A 201 -11.20 6.63 12.03
N GLY A 202 -10.44 6.97 11.00
CA GLY A 202 -9.88 6.01 10.04
C GLY A 202 -9.48 6.61 8.69
N ASN A 203 -9.30 5.74 7.69
CA ASN A 203 -8.83 6.12 6.35
C ASN A 203 -9.96 6.62 5.43
N GLY A 204 -9.60 7.39 4.40
CA GLY A 204 -10.52 7.89 3.37
C GLY A 204 -10.79 9.38 3.53
N VAL A 205 -11.08 10.06 2.42
CA VAL A 205 -11.22 11.53 2.39
C VAL A 205 -12.25 12.04 3.42
N PRO A 206 -13.47 11.48 3.52
CA PRO A 206 -14.43 11.96 4.52
C PRO A 206 -13.93 11.78 5.96
N LEU A 207 -13.29 10.64 6.27
CA LEU A 207 -12.79 10.37 7.62
C LEU A 207 -11.57 11.21 7.98
N ALA A 208 -10.71 11.53 7.00
CA ALA A 208 -9.61 12.46 7.19
C ALA A 208 -10.10 13.89 7.47
N MET A 209 -11.16 14.34 6.81
CA MET A 209 -11.79 15.63 7.09
C MET A 209 -12.42 15.66 8.49
N ILE A 210 -13.18 14.61 8.86
CA ILE A 210 -13.73 14.49 10.22
C ILE A 210 -12.61 14.45 11.27
N SER A 211 -11.49 13.78 10.99
CA SER A 211 -10.31 13.77 11.87
C SER A 211 -9.79 15.19 12.13
N ALA A 212 -9.80 16.06 11.10
CA ALA A 212 -9.39 17.46 11.24
C ALA A 212 -10.36 18.25 12.14
N ASP A 213 -11.66 18.11 11.94
CA ASP A 213 -12.67 18.77 12.78
C ASP A 213 -12.53 18.37 14.25
N LEU A 214 -12.33 17.07 14.51
CA LEU A 214 -12.12 16.54 15.85
C LEU A 214 -10.83 17.05 16.49
N ALA A 215 -9.74 17.18 15.70
CA ALA A 215 -8.50 17.75 16.17
C ALA A 215 -8.66 19.23 16.54
N VAL A 216 -9.33 20.03 15.71
CA VAL A 216 -9.62 21.44 15.99
C VAL A 216 -10.46 21.59 17.25
N ALA A 217 -11.56 20.82 17.39
CA ALA A 217 -12.39 20.85 18.58
C ALA A 217 -11.58 20.56 19.86
N ARG A 218 -10.65 19.60 19.78
CA ARG A 218 -9.78 19.24 20.90
C ARG A 218 -8.77 20.34 21.23
N VAL A 219 -8.15 20.95 20.23
CA VAL A 219 -7.24 22.09 20.41
C VAL A 219 -7.96 23.24 21.11
N MET A 220 -9.15 23.62 20.62
CA MET A 220 -9.95 24.71 21.20
C MET A 220 -10.30 24.44 22.66
N GLN A 221 -10.71 23.21 22.97
CA GLN A 221 -10.95 22.78 24.35
C GLN A 221 -9.71 22.92 25.24
N ASP A 222 -8.53 22.51 24.75
CA ASP A 222 -7.29 22.52 25.54
C ASP A 222 -6.72 23.94 25.74
N VAL A 223 -6.97 24.89 24.83
CA VAL A 223 -6.55 26.30 24.97
C VAL A 223 -7.59 27.18 25.68
N GLY A 224 -8.74 26.62 26.06
CA GLY A 224 -9.81 27.35 26.75
C GLY A 224 -10.58 28.35 25.87
N ALA A 225 -10.42 28.26 24.54
CA ALA A 225 -11.25 29.00 23.60
C ALA A 225 -12.47 28.14 23.25
N GLY A 226 -13.68 28.66 23.45
CA GLY A 226 -14.90 27.94 23.06
C GLY A 226 -14.85 27.55 21.57
N VAL A 227 -15.37 26.35 21.24
CA VAL A 227 -15.60 25.97 19.85
C VAL A 227 -16.72 26.87 19.31
N VAL A 228 -16.42 27.68 18.28
CA VAL A 228 -17.39 28.56 17.61
C VAL A 228 -18.31 27.73 16.73
#